data_AF-A0A7G7Z917-F1
#
_entry.id   AF-A0A7G7Z917-F1
#
_cell.length_a   1.000
_cell.length_b   1.000
_cell.length_c   1.000
_cell.angle_alpha   90.00
_cell.angle_beta   90.00
_cell.angle_gamma   90.00
#
_symmetry.space_group_name_H-M   'P 1'
#
loop_
_entity.id
_entity.type
_entity.pdbx_description
1 polymer ?
#
loop_
_entity_poly.entity_id
_entity_poly.type
_entity_poly.pdbx_seq_one_letter_code
_entity_poly.pdbx_strand_id
1 'polypeptide(L)'
;MVEFKEIFNEWWKPVFQSVVGAFLFWLILKYAPLAYGKLNAKYAKRSLVSKEKLLTYQITKYKALTSEGADRSTYFSALIYAANRELIKGLIWLTLGLVTMSVIPIFGVVGFIGAFYFFIKAASVTAPIDTAIDKEEKLEELKIELKEIKNSLNKGSQ
;
A
#
# COMPACT_ATOMS: atom_id res chain seq x y z
N MET A 1 -58.31 -1.71 25.34
CA MET A 1 -57.63 -2.53 24.30
C MET A 1 -56.66 -1.71 23.43
N VAL A 2 -56.84 -0.37 23.31
CA VAL A 2 -55.91 0.53 22.60
C VAL A 2 -54.62 0.80 23.40
N GLU A 3 -54.73 1.02 24.71
CA GLU A 3 -53.56 1.30 25.59
C GLU A 3 -52.54 0.15 25.67
N PHE A 4 -53.00 -1.10 25.63
CA PHE A 4 -52.10 -2.26 25.69
C PHE A 4 -51.24 -2.40 24.43
N LYS A 5 -51.72 -1.87 23.29
CA LYS A 5 -51.05 -1.95 22.00
C LYS A 5 -49.96 -0.90 21.87
N GLU A 6 -50.13 0.27 22.48
CA GLU A 6 -49.13 1.34 22.49
C GLU A 6 -47.97 1.01 23.44
N ILE A 7 -48.27 0.53 24.64
CA ILE A 7 -47.26 0.09 25.62
C ILE A 7 -46.41 -1.05 25.03
N PHE A 8 -47.03 -2.02 24.34
CA PHE A 8 -46.29 -3.11 23.72
C PHE A 8 -45.36 -2.62 22.61
N ASN A 9 -45.76 -1.60 21.84
CA ASN A 9 -44.97 -1.08 20.72
C ASN A 9 -43.79 -0.22 21.19
N GLU A 10 -43.93 0.49 22.32
CA GLU A 10 -42.85 1.25 22.95
C GLU A 10 -41.75 0.36 23.55
N TRP A 11 -42.12 -0.78 24.15
CA TRP A 11 -41.15 -1.72 24.73
C TRP A 11 -40.50 -2.61 23.68
N TRP A 12 -41.21 -2.96 22.60
CA TRP A 12 -40.69 -3.87 21.57
C TRP A 12 -39.58 -3.25 20.73
N LYS A 13 -39.69 -1.97 20.38
CA LYS A 13 -38.68 -1.24 19.58
C LYS A 13 -37.26 -1.27 20.18
N PRO A 14 -37.02 -0.87 21.44
CA PRO A 14 -35.68 -0.86 22.04
C PRO A 14 -35.12 -2.27 22.26
N VAL A 15 -35.97 -3.25 22.56
CA VAL A 15 -35.56 -4.66 22.69
C VAL A 15 -35.14 -5.21 21.33
N PHE A 16 -35.91 -4.97 20.28
CA PHE A 16 -35.56 -5.40 18.92
C PHE A 16 -34.29 -4.71 18.42
N GLN A 17 -34.12 -3.41 18.71
CA GLN A 17 -32.89 -2.68 18.40
C GLN A 17 -31.67 -3.24 19.14
N SER A 18 -31.84 -3.66 20.41
CA SER A 18 -30.77 -4.27 21.20
C SER A 18 -30.38 -5.66 20.68
N VAL A 19 -31.37 -6.49 20.32
CA VAL A 19 -31.15 -7.82 19.74
C VAL A 19 -30.51 -7.72 18.35
N VAL A 20 -30.96 -6.78 17.51
CA VAL A 20 -30.37 -6.54 16.18
C VAL A 20 -28.94 -6.03 16.31
N GLY A 21 -28.66 -5.13 17.26
CA GLY A 21 -27.30 -4.66 17.54
C GLY A 21 -26.37 -5.79 18.01
N ALA A 22 -26.84 -6.63 18.94
CA ALA A 22 -26.09 -7.79 19.42
C ALA A 22 -25.86 -8.84 18.32
N PHE A 23 -26.84 -9.06 17.44
CA PHE A 23 -26.71 -9.96 16.30
C PHE A 23 -25.71 -9.43 15.26
N LEU A 24 -25.77 -8.14 14.93
CA LEU A 24 -24.79 -7.48 14.06
C LEU A 24 -23.38 -7.53 14.65
N PHE A 25 -23.24 -7.27 15.95
CA PHE A 25 -21.96 -7.35 16.65
C PHE A 25 -21.40 -8.77 16.65
N TRP A 26 -22.24 -9.78 16.91
CA TRP A 26 -21.86 -11.20 16.82
C TRP A 26 -21.45 -11.59 15.40
N LEU A 27 -22.17 -11.10 14.39
CA LEU A 27 -21.86 -11.31 12.98
C LEU A 27 -20.52 -10.68 12.62
N ILE A 28 -20.25 -9.45 13.07
CA ILE A 28 -18.94 -8.80 12.92
C ILE A 28 -17.86 -9.62 13.62
N LEU A 29 -18.03 -10.06 14.87
CA LEU A 29 -17.04 -10.88 15.57
C LEU A 29 -16.76 -12.22 14.88
N LYS A 30 -17.76 -12.81 14.23
CA LYS A 30 -17.60 -14.07 13.49
C LYS A 30 -16.86 -13.88 12.16
N TYR A 31 -17.17 -12.82 11.43
CA TYR A 31 -16.60 -12.58 10.08
C TYR A 31 -15.34 -11.71 10.07
N ALA A 32 -15.14 -10.85 11.08
CA ALA A 32 -13.95 -10.02 11.23
C ALA A 32 -12.66 -10.84 11.22
N PRO A 33 -12.45 -11.90 12.02
CA PRO A 33 -11.20 -12.65 12.01
C PRO A 33 -10.92 -13.34 10.68
N LEU A 34 -11.97 -13.81 9.98
CA LEU A 34 -11.85 -14.37 8.63
C LEU A 34 -11.42 -13.32 7.60
N ALA A 35 -11.98 -12.11 7.69
CA ALA A 35 -11.58 -10.99 6.85
C ALA A 35 -10.16 -10.52 7.18
N TYR A 36 -9.82 -10.38 8.46
CA TYR A 36 -8.49 -9.99 8.93
C TYR A 36 -7.41 -10.98 8.51
N GLY A 37 -7.64 -12.29 8.62
CA GLY A 37 -6.68 -13.31 8.18
C GLY A 37 -6.36 -13.21 6.69
N LYS A 38 -7.41 -13.07 5.84
CA LYS A 38 -7.24 -12.92 4.39
C LYS A 38 -6.57 -11.59 4.02
N LEU A 39 -6.93 -10.50 4.69
CA LEU A 39 -6.33 -9.20 4.47
C LEU A 39 -4.86 -9.21 4.89
N ASN A 40 -4.53 -9.77 6.05
CA ASN A 40 -3.16 -9.79 6.57
C ASN A 40 -2.20 -10.57 5.67
N ALA A 41 -2.63 -11.76 5.17
CA ALA A 41 -1.85 -12.53 4.20
C ALA A 41 -1.61 -11.74 2.89
N LYS A 42 -2.64 -11.03 2.41
CA LYS A 42 -2.55 -10.18 1.21
C LYS A 42 -1.62 -8.97 1.43
N TYR A 43 -1.69 -8.33 2.60
CA TYR A 43 -0.81 -7.22 2.98
C TYR A 43 0.65 -7.68 3.13
N ALA A 44 0.89 -8.85 3.75
CA ALA A 44 2.22 -9.42 3.88
C ALA A 44 2.85 -9.67 2.50
N LYS A 45 2.12 -10.31 1.58
CA LYS A 45 2.59 -10.53 0.20
C LYS A 45 2.84 -9.21 -0.53
N ARG A 46 1.94 -8.23 -0.40
CA ARG A 46 2.09 -6.91 -1.02
C ARG A 46 3.30 -6.15 -0.47
N SER A 47 3.57 -6.27 0.83
CA SER A 47 4.74 -5.70 1.49
C SER A 47 6.03 -6.28 0.93
N LEU A 48 6.12 -7.61 0.80
CA LEU A 48 7.28 -8.28 0.20
C LEU A 48 7.53 -7.86 -1.25
N VAL A 49 6.49 -7.78 -2.08
CA VAL A 49 6.62 -7.27 -3.47
C VAL A 49 7.07 -5.81 -3.50
N SER A 50 6.62 -5.00 -2.54
CA SER A 50 7.07 -3.61 -2.43
C SER A 50 8.54 -3.52 -2.05
N LYS A 51 8.99 -4.36 -1.10
CA LYS A 51 10.40 -4.46 -0.72
C LYS A 51 11.28 -4.93 -1.87
N GLU A 52 10.87 -5.98 -2.60
CA GLU A 52 11.60 -6.47 -3.78
C GLU A 52 11.83 -5.36 -4.81
N LYS A 53 10.79 -4.56 -5.11
CA LYS A 53 10.90 -3.43 -6.03
C LYS A 53 11.87 -2.37 -5.51
N LEU A 54 11.81 -2.07 -4.21
CA LEU A 54 12.68 -1.08 -3.58
C LEU A 54 14.15 -1.52 -3.67
N LEU A 55 14.46 -2.77 -3.31
CA LEU A 55 15.80 -3.34 -3.45
C LEU A 55 16.28 -3.35 -4.89
N THR A 56 15.39 -3.69 -5.83
CA THR A 56 15.71 -3.65 -7.27
C THR A 56 16.13 -2.25 -7.69
N TYR A 57 15.39 -1.21 -7.29
CA TYR A 57 15.75 0.17 -7.59
C TYR A 57 17.09 0.58 -6.97
N GLN A 58 17.36 0.17 -5.72
CA GLN A 58 18.65 0.45 -5.09
C GLN A 58 19.80 -0.23 -5.86
N ILE A 59 19.69 -1.50 -6.21
CA ILE A 59 20.69 -2.22 -7.01
C ILE A 59 20.90 -1.53 -8.36
N THR A 60 19.81 -1.12 -9.04
CA THR A 60 19.91 -0.39 -10.32
C THR A 60 20.66 0.94 -10.16
N LYS A 61 20.44 1.67 -9.06
CA LYS A 61 21.20 2.89 -8.78
C LYS A 61 22.68 2.63 -8.53
N TYR A 62 23.04 1.62 -7.72
CA TYR A 62 24.45 1.28 -7.50
C TYR A 62 25.12 0.83 -8.82
N LYS A 63 24.44 0.03 -9.65
CA LYS A 63 24.91 -0.33 -10.99
C LYS A 63 25.11 0.88 -11.88
N ALA A 64 24.19 1.85 -11.87
CA ALA A 64 24.36 3.09 -12.63
C ALA A 64 25.58 3.90 -12.19
N LEU A 65 26.00 3.79 -10.92
CA LEU A 65 27.18 4.48 -10.39
C LEU A 65 28.49 3.76 -10.64
N THR A 66 28.47 2.43 -10.79
CA THR A 66 29.67 1.61 -11.02
C THR A 66 29.90 1.26 -12.49
N SER A 67 28.88 1.39 -13.34
CA SER A 67 28.97 1.09 -14.77
C SER A 67 29.46 2.30 -15.57
N GLU A 68 30.16 2.05 -16.68
CA GLU A 68 30.65 3.08 -17.60
C GLU A 68 29.91 3.03 -18.96
N GLY A 69 29.98 4.12 -19.72
CA GLY A 69 29.46 4.18 -21.10
C GLY A 69 27.95 3.95 -21.23
N ALA A 70 27.58 3.06 -22.15
CA ALA A 70 26.18 2.81 -22.54
C ALA A 70 25.34 2.16 -21.42
N ASP A 71 25.96 1.34 -20.58
CA ASP A 71 25.26 0.65 -19.49
C ASP A 71 24.78 1.64 -18.42
N ARG A 72 25.60 2.66 -18.11
CA ARG A 72 25.21 3.75 -17.21
C ARG A 72 23.98 4.50 -17.71
N SER A 73 23.97 4.85 -19.00
CA SER A 73 22.82 5.52 -19.63
C SER A 73 21.55 4.67 -19.55
N THR A 74 21.69 3.36 -19.75
CA THR A 74 20.56 2.41 -19.68
C THR A 74 19.97 2.33 -18.27
N TYR A 75 20.81 2.17 -17.24
CA TYR A 75 20.34 2.13 -15.85
C TYR A 75 19.74 3.46 -15.39
N PHE A 76 20.32 4.58 -15.82
CA PHE A 76 19.80 5.91 -15.51
C PHE A 76 18.43 6.14 -16.16
N SER A 77 18.27 5.75 -17.43
CA SER A 77 16.99 5.81 -18.14
C SER A 77 15.92 4.96 -17.46
N ALA A 78 16.29 3.76 -16.97
CA ALA A 78 15.38 2.90 -16.23
C ALA A 78 14.89 3.54 -14.92
N LEU A 79 15.77 4.26 -14.20
CA LEU A 79 15.40 4.97 -12.97
C LEU A 79 14.49 6.17 -13.25
N ILE A 80 14.78 6.95 -14.29
CA ILE A 80 13.91 8.06 -14.74
C ILE A 80 12.53 7.52 -15.09
N TYR A 81 12.46 6.45 -15.88
CA TYR A 81 11.20 5.84 -16.25
C TYR A 81 10.42 5.34 -15.02
N ALA A 82 11.10 4.69 -14.07
CA ALA A 82 10.49 4.24 -12.83
C ALA A 82 9.93 5.39 -11.98
N ALA A 83 10.68 6.49 -11.84
CA ALA A 83 10.25 7.68 -11.13
C ALA A 83 9.04 8.35 -11.81
N ASN A 84 9.10 8.55 -13.13
CA ASN A 84 8.01 9.13 -13.92
C ASN A 84 6.73 8.31 -13.82
N ARG A 85 6.84 6.98 -13.84
CA ARG A 85 5.68 6.10 -13.70
C ARG A 85 4.98 6.27 -12.35
N GLU A 86 5.72 6.47 -11.25
CA GLU A 86 5.10 6.72 -9.95
C GLU A 86 4.56 8.17 -9.87
N LEU A 87 5.24 9.15 -10.47
CA LEU A 87 4.73 10.52 -10.61
C LEU A 87 3.37 10.57 -11.34
N ILE A 88 3.24 9.87 -12.47
CA ILE A 88 1.99 9.82 -13.24
C ILE A 88 0.85 9.25 -12.39
N LYS A 89 1.11 8.19 -11.60
CA LYS A 89 0.09 7.64 -10.69
C LYS A 89 -0.30 8.63 -9.61
N GLY A 90 0.68 9.35 -9.04
CA GLY A 90 0.41 10.41 -8.08
C GLY A 90 -0.47 11.51 -8.69
N LEU A 91 -0.19 11.90 -9.94
CA LEU A 91 -0.97 12.89 -10.67
C LEU A 91 -2.41 12.42 -10.91
N ILE A 92 -2.61 11.15 -11.30
CA ILE A 92 -3.93 10.54 -11.45
C ILE A 92 -4.69 10.53 -10.12
N TRP A 93 -4.03 10.19 -9.02
CA TRP A 93 -4.65 10.22 -7.69
C TRP A 93 -5.05 11.63 -7.25
N LEU A 94 -4.21 12.61 -7.56
CA LEU A 94 -4.48 14.01 -7.27
C LEU A 94 -5.69 14.51 -8.08
N THR A 95 -5.73 14.25 -9.39
CA THR A 95 -6.85 14.68 -10.25
C THR A 95 -8.14 13.99 -9.86
N LEU A 96 -8.12 12.69 -9.55
CA LEU A 96 -9.28 11.97 -9.04
C LEU A 96 -9.78 12.55 -7.71
N GLY A 97 -8.86 12.86 -6.78
CA GLY A 97 -9.20 13.52 -5.52
C GLY A 97 -9.89 14.86 -5.71
N LEU A 98 -9.36 15.69 -6.61
CA LEU A 98 -9.92 17.01 -6.92
C LEU A 98 -11.32 16.91 -7.57
N VAL A 99 -11.51 15.98 -8.52
CA VAL A 99 -12.81 15.78 -9.19
C VAL A 99 -13.86 15.26 -8.22
N THR A 100 -13.50 14.34 -7.32
CA THR A 100 -14.46 13.69 -6.40
C THR A 100 -14.76 14.50 -5.14
N MET A 101 -13.93 15.50 -4.82
CA MET A 101 -14.15 16.41 -3.68
C MET A 101 -15.50 17.14 -3.75
N SER A 102 -15.98 17.44 -4.96
CA SER A 102 -17.28 18.11 -5.19
C SER A 102 -18.48 17.26 -4.80
N VAL A 103 -18.32 15.94 -4.74
CA VAL A 103 -19.40 14.99 -4.36
C VAL A 103 -19.34 14.70 -2.87
N ILE A 104 -18.17 14.27 -2.38
CA ILE A 104 -17.94 13.97 -0.96
C ILE A 104 -16.56 14.56 -0.57
N PRO A 105 -16.49 15.56 0.32
CA PRO A 105 -15.25 16.24 0.68
C PRO A 105 -14.13 15.30 1.18
N ILE A 106 -14.50 14.20 1.84
CA ILE A 106 -13.55 13.20 2.36
C ILE A 106 -12.72 12.57 1.24
N PHE A 107 -13.26 12.41 0.03
CA PHE A 107 -12.49 11.84 -1.08
C PHE A 107 -11.36 12.75 -1.57
N GLY A 108 -11.48 14.07 -1.39
CA GLY A 108 -10.40 15.00 -1.67
C GLY A 108 -9.16 14.74 -0.79
N VAL A 109 -9.39 14.50 0.51
CA VAL A 109 -8.32 14.15 1.46
C VAL A 109 -7.68 12.81 1.09
N VAL A 110 -8.50 11.80 0.79
CA VAL A 110 -8.01 10.47 0.37
C VAL A 110 -7.20 10.55 -0.91
N GLY A 111 -7.64 11.35 -1.88
CA GLY A 111 -6.93 11.62 -3.13
C GLY A 111 -5.56 12.24 -2.90
N PHE A 112 -5.50 13.27 -2.03
CA PHE A 112 -4.26 13.94 -1.67
C PHE A 112 -3.26 13.01 -0.96
N ILE A 113 -3.71 12.22 0.01
CA ILE A 113 -2.87 11.22 0.70
C ILE A 113 -2.32 10.20 -0.30
N GLY A 114 -3.17 9.71 -1.22
CA GLY A 114 -2.75 8.80 -2.27
C GLY A 114 -1.71 9.40 -3.21
N ALA A 115 -1.91 10.64 -3.64
CA ALA A 115 -0.94 11.37 -4.47
C ALA A 115 0.41 11.53 -3.76
N PHE A 116 0.38 11.95 -2.49
CA PHE A 116 1.57 12.15 -1.67
C PHE A 116 2.36 10.85 -1.50
N TYR A 117 1.68 9.73 -1.27
CA TYR A 117 2.31 8.42 -1.21
C TYR A 117 3.10 8.09 -2.48
N PHE A 118 2.54 8.36 -3.66
CA PHE A 118 3.23 8.13 -4.93
C PHE A 118 4.37 9.11 -5.19
N PHE A 119 4.25 10.37 -4.75
CA PHE A 119 5.33 11.35 -4.86
C PHE A 119 6.52 11.00 -3.97
N ILE A 120 6.29 10.58 -2.72
CA ILE A 120 7.37 10.06 -1.86
C ILE A 120 8.04 8.87 -2.53
N LYS A 121 7.25 7.98 -3.15
CA LYS A 121 7.79 6.80 -3.84
C LYS A 121 8.61 7.17 -5.07
N ALA A 122 8.22 8.20 -5.82
CA ALA A 122 9.03 8.71 -6.93
C ALA A 122 10.34 9.33 -6.40
N ALA A 123 10.28 10.10 -5.32
CA ALA A 123 11.43 10.72 -4.68
C ALA A 123 12.43 9.68 -4.13
N SER A 124 11.97 8.57 -3.57
CA SER A 124 12.86 7.51 -3.08
C SER A 124 13.62 6.83 -4.23
N VAL A 125 13.03 6.75 -5.43
CA VAL A 125 13.69 6.23 -6.64
C VAL A 125 14.76 7.19 -7.17
N THR A 126 14.68 8.49 -6.88
CA THR A 126 15.69 9.47 -7.30
C THR A 126 16.61 9.93 -6.18
N ALA A 127 16.36 9.50 -4.94
CA ALA A 127 17.16 9.87 -3.78
C ALA A 127 18.66 9.57 -4.00
N PRO A 128 19.56 10.49 -3.57
CA PRO A 128 20.99 10.30 -3.71
C PRO A 128 21.46 9.07 -2.94
N ILE A 129 22.48 8.40 -3.47
CA ILE A 129 23.18 7.33 -2.77
C ILE A 129 24.29 7.94 -1.94
N ASP A 130 24.47 7.41 -0.73
CA ASP A 130 25.64 7.72 0.09
C ASP A 130 26.91 7.17 -0.58
N THR A 131 27.75 8.07 -1.08
CA THR A 131 28.99 7.74 -1.77
C THR A 131 30.14 7.41 -0.83
N ALA A 132 29.96 7.58 0.49
CA ALA A 132 30.98 7.28 1.49
C ALA A 132 31.11 5.78 1.78
N ILE A 133 30.12 4.98 1.38
CA ILE A 133 30.06 3.54 1.65
C ILE A 133 30.68 2.77 0.48
N ASP A 134 31.37 1.66 0.77
CA ASP A 134 31.86 0.75 -0.25
C ASP A 134 30.69 0.26 -1.13
N LYS A 135 30.75 0.63 -2.41
CA LYS A 135 29.68 0.39 -3.39
C LYS A 135 29.55 -1.09 -3.73
N GLU A 136 30.64 -1.85 -3.66
CA GLU A 136 30.65 -3.26 -4.03
C GLU A 136 30.09 -4.11 -2.89
N GLU A 137 30.54 -3.88 -1.66
CA GLU A 137 30.03 -4.55 -0.45
C GLU A 137 28.52 -4.34 -0.30
N LYS A 138 28.06 -3.10 -0.44
CA LYS A 138 26.63 -2.77 -0.35
C LYS A 138 25.79 -3.40 -1.46
N LEU A 139 26.36 -3.53 -2.66
CA LEU A 139 25.68 -4.14 -3.79
C LEU A 139 25.55 -5.66 -3.62
N GLU A 140 26.51 -6.31 -2.96
CA GLU A 140 26.40 -7.72 -2.58
C GLU A 140 25.35 -7.93 -1.49
N GLU A 141 25.34 -7.11 -0.44
CA GLU A 141 24.34 -7.14 0.63
C GLU A 141 22.91 -7.05 0.06
N LEU A 142 22.66 -6.06 -0.82
CA LEU A 142 21.36 -5.87 -1.45
C LEU A 142 20.94 -7.05 -2.35
N LYS A 143 21.90 -7.71 -3.01
CA LYS A 143 21.61 -8.91 -3.82
C LYS A 143 21.22 -10.09 -2.94
N ILE A 144 21.88 -10.25 -1.79
CA ILE A 144 21.55 -11.30 -0.81
C ILE A 144 20.14 -11.06 -0.27
N GLU A 145 19.84 -9.85 0.18
CA GLU A 145 18.51 -9.50 0.70
C GLU A 145 17.42 -9.71 -0.36
N LEU A 146 17.68 -9.33 -1.61
CA LEU A 146 16.75 -9.55 -2.71
C LEU A 146 16.49 -11.05 -2.96
N LYS A 147 17.52 -11.89 -2.84
CA LYS A 147 17.38 -13.35 -2.98
C LYS A 147 16.54 -13.94 -1.84
N GLU A 148 16.73 -13.49 -0.61
CA GLU A 148 15.93 -13.91 0.54
C GLU A 148 14.45 -13.54 0.41
N ILE A 149 14.17 -12.31 -0.04
CA ILE A 149 12.79 -11.85 -0.29
C ILE A 149 12.13 -12.66 -1.40
N LYS A 150 12.84 -12.95 -2.50
CA LYS A 150 12.33 -13.80 -3.58
C LYS A 150 12.01 -15.22 -3.10
N ASN A 151 12.88 -15.80 -2.27
CA ASN A 151 12.63 -17.11 -1.68
C ASN A 151 11.39 -17.11 -0.77
N SER A 152 11.20 -16.05 0.01
CA SER A 152 10.03 -15.86 0.87
C SER A 152 8.72 -15.69 0.07
N LEU A 153 8.77 -15.01 -1.07
CA LEU A 153 7.64 -14.86 -1.99
C LEU A 153 7.22 -16.18 -2.65
N ASN A 154 8.20 -17.02 -3.00
CA ASN A 154 7.96 -18.34 -3.58
C ASN A 154 7.36 -19.31 -2.57
N LYS A 155 7.85 -19.31 -1.31
CA LYS A 155 7.31 -20.15 -0.23
C LYS A 155 5.89 -19.75 0.19
N GLY A 156 5.52 -18.47 0.14
CA GLY A 156 4.16 -18.00 0.43
C GLY A 156 3.16 -18.08 -0.73
N SER A 157 3.52 -18.74 -1.84
CA SER A 157 2.63 -18.98 -3.00
C SER A 157 2.28 -20.46 -3.21
N GLN A 158 2.76 -21.35 -2.32
CA GLN A 158 2.28 -22.73 -2.15
C GLN A 158 1.25 -22.76 -1.01
#